data_AF-A8F3Y7-F1
#
_entry.id   AF-A8F3Y7-F1
#
_cell.length_a   1.000
_cell.length_b   1.000
_cell.length_c   1.000
_cell.angle_alpha   90.00
_cell.angle_beta   90.00
_cell.angle_gamma   90.00
#
_symmetry.space_group_name_H-M   'P 1'
#
loop_
_entity.id
_entity.type
_entity.pdbx_description
1 polymer ?
#
loop_
_entity_poly.entity_id
_entity_poly.type
_entity_poly.pdbx_seq_one_letter_code
_entity_poly.pdbx_strand_id
1 'polypeptide(L)'
;MKKVFLAILLLLSAFLYATTFSDVPVNHWAYEAVTELSKLGIVSGMPDGTYQGNNPMTRYQVAVALKKLLDYLTQQVEKAVSPADLQNAIKRISVIEDLVSTTLTKVQKNSEQISASDQSLQTVLAEISNLKTTVVEIAQVKKDMPTMIAASENKMMTMYNQLSAKVSSVEKTISDLQSQISSQVMAQLKDSINSINANVASIEGKVNSLSGKVEALASSDDSIKADLTSLSKRVDAAENNLQILSTLRKSFTDLEARVASLETKLATDVDSLKKAISTTANQLDARLSLVEGQLASLVTDVEKLKKDVADASQAAKKVSVLEGNVGTVAGQVVSLNQKVSQNEQNIASLKKTVDSKPWQGDIEASTVQFSKKYDEVYNMAMIGVIAGAAGAIVGLIGLLVGMQ
;
A
#
# COMPACT_ATOMS: atom_id res chain seq x y z
N MET A 1 -154.39 -117.04 -110.76
CA MET A 1 -154.77 -117.56 -109.42
C MET A 1 -154.77 -119.09 -109.33
N LYS A 2 -153.73 -119.84 -109.76
CA LYS A 2 -153.77 -121.32 -109.65
C LYS A 2 -152.54 -122.02 -109.08
N LYS A 3 -151.42 -121.33 -108.80
CA LYS A 3 -150.21 -121.99 -108.25
C LYS A 3 -149.78 -121.50 -106.86
N VAL A 4 -150.28 -120.35 -106.42
CA VAL A 4 -150.14 -119.90 -105.02
C VAL A 4 -150.90 -120.84 -104.06
N PHE A 5 -151.93 -121.56 -104.53
CA PHE A 5 -152.75 -122.45 -103.69
C PHE A 5 -152.27 -123.92 -103.67
N LEU A 6 -151.44 -124.34 -104.62
CA LEU A 6 -151.08 -125.76 -104.81
C LEU A 6 -149.75 -126.18 -104.16
N ALA A 7 -149.01 -125.26 -103.53
CA ALA A 7 -147.77 -125.61 -102.82
C ALA A 7 -147.51 -124.79 -101.54
N ILE A 8 -148.48 -123.98 -101.12
CA ILE A 8 -148.77 -123.84 -99.69
C ILE A 8 -149.25 -125.20 -99.12
N LEU A 9 -149.72 -126.09 -100.01
CA LEU A 9 -150.26 -127.43 -99.75
C LEU A 9 -149.22 -128.59 -99.81
N LEU A 10 -147.92 -128.31 -100.06
CA LEU A 10 -146.93 -129.38 -100.35
C LEU A 10 -145.67 -129.37 -99.45
N LEU A 11 -145.30 -128.25 -98.81
CA LEU A 11 -144.00 -128.11 -98.12
C LEU A 11 -144.09 -127.74 -96.63
N LEU A 12 -145.28 -127.94 -96.06
CA LEU A 12 -145.53 -128.04 -94.61
C LEU A 12 -144.91 -129.33 -94.01
N SER A 13 -143.86 -129.88 -94.62
CA SER A 13 -143.38 -131.26 -94.48
C SER A 13 -141.89 -131.32 -94.12
N ALA A 14 -141.47 -130.50 -93.16
CA ALA A 14 -140.19 -130.69 -92.49
C ALA A 14 -140.34 -130.43 -90.98
N PHE A 15 -141.30 -131.14 -90.37
CA PHE A 15 -141.07 -131.56 -88.99
C PHE A 15 -139.83 -132.45 -89.05
N LEU A 16 -138.72 -131.94 -88.51
CA LEU A 16 -137.56 -132.73 -88.12
C LEU A 16 -138.07 -133.77 -87.13
N TYR A 17 -138.38 -134.95 -87.65
CA TYR A 17 -138.37 -136.15 -86.86
C TYR A 17 -136.96 -136.20 -86.27
N ALA A 18 -136.82 -135.98 -84.96
CA ALA A 18 -135.67 -136.51 -84.26
C ALA A 18 -135.69 -137.99 -84.61
N THR A 19 -134.82 -138.36 -85.55
CA THR A 19 -134.76 -139.70 -86.13
C THR A 19 -134.15 -140.57 -85.05
N THR A 20 -135.00 -140.87 -84.07
CA THR A 20 -134.95 -142.15 -83.40
C THR A 20 -135.05 -143.14 -84.53
N PHE A 21 -133.89 -143.73 -84.82
CA PHE A 21 -133.84 -144.73 -85.85
C PHE A 21 -134.81 -145.81 -85.44
N SER A 22 -135.75 -146.14 -86.32
CA SER A 22 -136.86 -147.03 -85.96
C SER A 22 -136.39 -148.41 -85.51
N ASP A 23 -135.19 -148.82 -85.95
CA ASP A 23 -134.46 -150.04 -85.59
C ASP A 23 -133.47 -149.88 -84.42
N VAL A 24 -133.36 -148.69 -83.81
CA VAL A 24 -132.52 -148.44 -82.62
C VAL A 24 -133.39 -147.84 -81.51
N PRO A 25 -134.17 -148.67 -80.79
CA PRO A 25 -135.00 -148.20 -79.69
C PRO A 25 -134.14 -147.72 -78.50
N VAL A 26 -134.77 -147.01 -77.56
CA VAL A 26 -134.10 -146.37 -76.41
C VAL A 26 -133.34 -147.39 -75.53
N ASN A 27 -133.82 -148.62 -75.44
CA ASN A 27 -133.17 -149.71 -74.70
C ASN A 27 -132.10 -150.46 -75.51
N HIS A 28 -131.82 -150.04 -76.75
CA HIS A 28 -130.76 -150.61 -77.56
C HIS A 28 -129.40 -150.09 -77.08
N TRP A 29 -128.41 -150.97 -76.90
CA TRP A 29 -127.10 -150.61 -76.35
C TRP A 29 -126.40 -149.47 -77.11
N ALA A 30 -126.63 -149.36 -78.42
CA ALA A 30 -126.02 -148.34 -79.27
C ALA A 30 -126.74 -146.97 -79.23
N TYR A 31 -127.86 -146.84 -78.51
CA TYR A 31 -128.74 -145.67 -78.59
C TYR A 31 -128.03 -144.37 -78.23
N GLU A 32 -127.33 -144.30 -77.10
CA GLU A 32 -126.67 -143.07 -76.64
C GLU A 32 -125.57 -142.63 -77.60
N ALA A 33 -124.66 -143.55 -77.97
CA ALA A 33 -123.54 -143.24 -78.86
C ALA A 33 -124.02 -142.79 -80.24
N VAL A 34 -124.99 -143.50 -80.84
CA VAL A 34 -125.51 -143.15 -82.16
C VAL A 34 -126.28 -141.83 -82.12
N THR A 35 -127.03 -141.57 -81.04
CA THR A 35 -127.77 -140.32 -80.85
C THR A 35 -126.81 -139.13 -80.71
N GLU A 36 -125.75 -139.27 -79.91
CA GLU A 36 -124.79 -138.19 -79.70
C GLU A 36 -123.97 -137.91 -80.96
N LEU A 37 -123.47 -138.95 -81.62
CA LEU A 37 -122.79 -138.78 -82.90
C LEU A 37 -123.74 -138.21 -83.98
N SER A 38 -125.03 -138.53 -83.94
CA SER A 38 -126.01 -137.94 -84.86
C SER A 38 -126.30 -136.47 -84.54
N LYS A 39 -126.39 -136.08 -83.26
CA LYS A 39 -126.55 -134.69 -82.83
C LYS A 39 -125.35 -133.83 -83.24
N LEU A 40 -124.15 -134.40 -83.16
CA LEU A 40 -122.92 -133.78 -83.68
C LEU A 40 -122.87 -133.79 -85.22
N GLY A 41 -123.87 -134.38 -85.89
CA GLY A 41 -123.97 -134.50 -87.34
C GLY A 41 -123.02 -135.53 -87.95
N ILE A 42 -122.26 -136.25 -87.12
CA ILE A 42 -121.19 -137.17 -87.49
C ILE A 42 -121.75 -138.42 -88.19
N VAL A 43 -122.86 -138.99 -87.71
CA VAL A 43 -123.60 -140.09 -88.36
C VAL A 43 -125.04 -139.66 -88.70
N SER A 44 -125.65 -140.22 -89.76
CA SER A 44 -126.96 -139.75 -90.26
C SER A 44 -128.00 -140.82 -90.61
N GLY A 45 -127.72 -142.11 -90.34
CA GLY A 45 -128.62 -143.23 -90.69
C GLY A 45 -129.04 -143.27 -92.16
N MET A 46 -130.13 -143.97 -92.44
CA MET A 46 -130.63 -144.28 -93.79
C MET A 46 -131.92 -143.52 -94.12
N PRO A 47 -132.26 -143.35 -95.41
CA PRO A 47 -133.43 -142.57 -95.84
C PRO A 47 -134.78 -143.13 -95.38
N ASP A 48 -134.85 -144.42 -95.06
CA ASP A 48 -136.04 -145.10 -94.54
C ASP A 48 -136.27 -144.85 -93.03
N GLY A 49 -135.41 -144.05 -92.40
CA GLY A 49 -135.48 -143.77 -90.97
C GLY A 49 -134.89 -144.88 -90.10
N THR A 50 -134.19 -145.85 -90.68
CA THR A 50 -133.42 -146.86 -89.94
C THR A 50 -131.94 -146.46 -89.86
N TYR A 51 -131.22 -146.96 -88.86
CA TYR A 51 -129.78 -146.85 -88.76
C TYR A 51 -129.09 -147.98 -89.52
N GLN A 52 -129.75 -149.15 -89.56
CA GLN A 52 -129.24 -150.41 -90.09
C GLN A 52 -127.94 -150.86 -89.42
N GLY A 53 -127.86 -150.71 -88.09
CA GLY A 53 -126.60 -150.91 -87.34
C GLY A 53 -126.04 -152.34 -87.39
N ASN A 54 -126.87 -153.34 -87.68
CA ASN A 54 -126.43 -154.73 -87.86
C ASN A 54 -125.98 -155.05 -89.29
N ASN A 55 -126.13 -154.11 -90.21
CA ASN A 55 -125.56 -154.22 -91.55
C ASN A 55 -124.11 -153.68 -91.55
N PRO A 56 -123.22 -154.28 -92.35
CA PRO A 56 -121.88 -153.75 -92.49
C PRO A 56 -121.93 -152.34 -93.12
N MET A 57 -121.33 -151.37 -92.43
CA MET A 57 -121.13 -150.05 -92.99
C MET A 57 -120.17 -150.10 -94.18
N THR A 58 -120.44 -149.26 -95.17
CA THR A 58 -119.49 -149.01 -96.24
C THR A 58 -118.34 -148.13 -95.74
N ARG A 59 -117.15 -148.32 -96.31
CA ARG A 59 -115.98 -147.48 -96.03
C ARG A 59 -116.27 -145.98 -96.24
N TYR A 60 -117.15 -145.64 -97.18
CA TYR A 60 -117.59 -144.28 -97.44
C TYR A 60 -118.33 -143.67 -96.25
N GLN A 61 -119.24 -144.41 -95.63
CA GLN A 61 -119.98 -143.94 -94.46
C GLN A 61 -119.04 -143.68 -93.27
N VAL A 62 -118.02 -144.52 -93.08
CA VAL A 62 -117.00 -144.34 -92.03
C VAL A 62 -116.15 -143.09 -92.28
N ALA A 63 -115.69 -142.88 -93.52
CA ALA A 63 -114.86 -141.73 -93.86
C ALA A 63 -115.59 -140.38 -93.66
N VAL A 64 -116.88 -140.32 -94.00
CA VAL A 64 -117.71 -139.12 -93.80
C VAL A 64 -117.85 -138.82 -92.30
N ALA A 65 -118.09 -139.83 -91.47
CA ALA A 65 -118.15 -139.66 -90.03
C ALA A 65 -116.80 -139.15 -89.47
N LEU A 66 -115.68 -139.75 -89.89
CA LEU A 66 -114.36 -139.34 -89.43
C LEU A 66 -114.01 -137.89 -89.81
N LYS A 67 -114.33 -137.47 -91.05
CA LYS A 67 -114.11 -136.09 -91.48
C LYS A 67 -114.87 -135.11 -90.57
N LYS A 68 -116.16 -135.37 -90.33
CA LYS A 68 -116.99 -134.50 -89.51
C LYS A 68 -116.50 -134.42 -88.07
N LEU A 69 -115.98 -135.52 -87.52
CA LEU A 69 -115.35 -135.53 -86.20
C LEU A 69 -114.10 -134.64 -86.15
N LEU A 70 -113.23 -134.69 -87.18
CA LEU A 70 -112.01 -133.88 -87.27
C LEU A 70 -112.29 -132.37 -87.37
N ASP A 71 -113.28 -131.99 -88.19
CA ASP A 71 -113.70 -130.59 -88.32
C ASP A 71 -114.20 -130.04 -86.98
N TYR A 72 -114.96 -130.85 -86.22
CA TYR A 72 -115.41 -130.50 -84.87
C TYR A 72 -114.24 -130.28 -83.90
N LEU A 73 -113.27 -131.20 -83.87
CA LEU A 73 -112.11 -131.09 -82.97
C LEU A 73 -111.26 -129.85 -83.27
N THR A 74 -111.05 -129.53 -84.55
CA THR A 74 -110.23 -128.37 -84.95
C THR A 74 -110.87 -127.05 -84.50
N GLN A 75 -112.19 -126.94 -84.62
CA GLN A 75 -112.94 -125.76 -84.20
C GLN A 75 -112.89 -125.52 -82.68
N GLN A 76 -112.67 -126.57 -81.86
CA GLN A 76 -112.54 -126.45 -80.41
C GLN A 76 -111.16 -125.93 -79.99
N VAL A 77 -110.11 -126.17 -80.78
CA VAL A 77 -108.75 -125.66 -80.51
C VAL A 77 -108.64 -124.17 -80.82
N GLU A 78 -109.21 -123.70 -81.94
CA GLU A 78 -109.20 -122.27 -82.29
C GLU A 78 -109.97 -121.40 -81.28
N LYS A 79 -110.98 -121.95 -80.61
CA LYS A 79 -111.72 -121.25 -79.55
C LYS A 79 -110.96 -121.17 -78.22
N ALA A 80 -109.90 -121.95 -78.02
CA ALA A 80 -109.21 -122.08 -76.73
C ALA A 80 -108.08 -121.05 -76.50
N VAL A 81 -107.58 -120.37 -77.54
CA VAL A 81 -106.50 -119.37 -77.39
C VAL A 81 -106.73 -118.15 -78.29
N SER A 82 -106.93 -116.97 -77.67
CA SER A 82 -107.05 -115.68 -78.36
C SER A 82 -105.72 -114.90 -78.35
N PRO A 83 -105.21 -114.40 -79.49
CA PRO A 83 -104.03 -113.53 -79.57
C PRO A 83 -104.10 -112.26 -78.70
N ALA A 84 -105.31 -111.82 -78.31
CA ALA A 84 -105.50 -110.65 -77.46
C ALA A 84 -104.97 -110.87 -76.03
N ASP A 85 -105.05 -112.09 -75.50
CA ASP A 85 -104.63 -112.40 -74.13
C ASP A 85 -103.10 -112.34 -73.99
N LEU A 86 -102.36 -112.76 -75.03
CA LEU A 86 -100.90 -112.63 -75.10
C LEU A 86 -100.44 -111.17 -75.13
N GLN A 87 -101.12 -110.30 -75.89
CA GLN A 87 -100.79 -108.88 -75.93
C GLN A 87 -101.04 -108.17 -74.60
N ASN A 88 -102.10 -108.57 -73.89
CA ASN A 88 -102.38 -108.06 -72.55
C ASN A 88 -101.31 -108.49 -71.54
N ALA A 89 -100.78 -109.71 -71.64
CA ALA A 89 -99.68 -110.17 -70.80
C ALA A 89 -98.38 -109.39 -71.06
N ILE A 90 -98.02 -109.15 -72.32
CA ILE A 90 -96.84 -108.36 -72.70
C ILE A 90 -96.93 -106.92 -72.15
N LYS A 91 -98.10 -106.28 -72.26
CA LYS A 91 -98.32 -104.94 -71.68
C LYS A 91 -98.11 -104.92 -70.17
N ARG A 92 -98.59 -105.94 -69.45
CA ARG A 92 -98.38 -106.05 -67.99
C ARG A 92 -96.90 -106.22 -67.64
N ILE A 93 -96.16 -107.02 -68.40
CA ILE A 93 -94.72 -107.20 -68.22
C ILE A 93 -93.98 -105.87 -68.41
N SER A 94 -94.30 -105.11 -69.47
CA SER A 94 -93.70 -103.80 -69.70
C SER A 94 -93.96 -102.80 -68.56
N VAL A 95 -95.17 -102.79 -67.98
CA VAL A 95 -95.47 -101.97 -66.80
C VAL A 95 -94.63 -102.40 -65.58
N ILE A 96 -94.42 -103.71 -65.41
CA ILE A 96 -93.58 -104.22 -64.32
C ILE A 96 -92.12 -103.81 -64.51
N GLU A 97 -91.59 -103.87 -65.73
CA GLU A 97 -90.23 -103.42 -66.04
C GLU A 97 -90.02 -101.94 -65.70
N ASP A 98 -90.98 -101.08 -66.04
CA ASP A 98 -90.94 -99.65 -65.71
C ASP A 98 -91.00 -99.40 -64.20
N LEU A 99 -91.88 -100.11 -63.48
CA LEU A 99 -91.96 -100.04 -62.02
C LEU A 99 -90.68 -100.55 -61.34
N VAL A 100 -90.06 -101.61 -61.84
CA VAL A 100 -88.79 -102.15 -61.33
C VAL A 100 -87.67 -101.15 -61.56
N SER A 101 -87.55 -100.57 -62.76
CA SER A 101 -86.56 -99.54 -63.10
C SER A 101 -86.72 -98.29 -62.23
N THR A 102 -87.96 -97.83 -62.05
CA THR A 102 -88.29 -96.70 -61.19
C THR A 102 -87.95 -96.99 -59.72
N THR A 103 -88.25 -98.20 -59.25
CA THR A 103 -87.94 -98.62 -57.87
C THR A 103 -86.45 -98.72 -57.65
N LEU A 104 -85.70 -99.28 -58.60
CA LEU A 104 -84.24 -99.37 -58.54
C LEU A 104 -83.61 -97.98 -58.49
N THR A 105 -84.09 -97.04 -59.29
CA THR A 105 -83.63 -95.64 -59.28
C THR A 105 -83.90 -94.96 -57.93
N LYS A 106 -85.08 -95.17 -57.33
CA LYS A 106 -85.39 -94.65 -55.98
C LYS A 106 -84.51 -95.28 -54.90
N VAL A 107 -84.26 -96.59 -54.98
CA VAL A 107 -83.37 -97.30 -54.04
C VAL A 107 -81.95 -96.78 -54.15
N GLN A 108 -81.43 -96.56 -55.36
CA GLN A 108 -80.11 -95.95 -55.58
C GLN A 108 -80.04 -94.53 -54.99
N LYS A 109 -81.03 -93.69 -55.29
CA LYS A 109 -81.10 -92.33 -54.72
C LYS A 109 -81.18 -92.35 -53.19
N ASN A 110 -81.94 -93.27 -52.61
CA ASN A 110 -82.00 -93.43 -51.16
C ASN A 110 -80.66 -93.90 -50.59
N SER A 111 -79.95 -94.81 -51.26
CA SER A 111 -78.61 -95.26 -50.87
C SER A 111 -77.59 -94.13 -50.89
N GLU A 112 -77.65 -93.26 -51.90
CA GLU A 112 -76.82 -92.05 -51.99
C GLU A 112 -77.13 -91.07 -50.85
N GLN A 113 -78.43 -90.83 -50.57
CA GLN A 113 -78.86 -89.98 -49.44
C GLN A 113 -78.42 -90.54 -48.07
N ILE A 114 -78.49 -91.86 -47.89
CA ILE A 114 -78.02 -92.54 -46.67
C ILE A 114 -76.50 -92.34 -46.54
N SER A 115 -75.75 -92.51 -47.63
CA SER A 115 -74.29 -92.31 -47.62
C SER A 115 -73.91 -90.86 -47.30
N ALA A 116 -74.62 -89.88 -47.86
CA ALA A 116 -74.42 -88.46 -47.54
C ALA A 116 -74.81 -88.12 -46.09
N SER A 117 -75.87 -88.76 -45.57
CA SER A 117 -76.29 -88.60 -44.18
C SER A 117 -75.27 -89.19 -43.21
N ASP A 118 -74.67 -90.34 -43.55
CA ASP A 118 -73.58 -90.94 -42.77
C ASP A 118 -72.35 -90.03 -42.72
N GLN A 119 -71.93 -89.47 -43.86
CA GLN A 119 -70.84 -88.49 -43.89
C GLN A 119 -71.13 -87.26 -43.01
N SER A 120 -72.37 -86.77 -43.03
CA SER A 120 -72.80 -85.66 -42.17
C SER A 120 -72.74 -86.05 -40.69
N LEU A 121 -73.18 -87.26 -40.33
CA LEU A 121 -73.08 -87.78 -38.95
C LEU A 121 -71.63 -87.90 -38.50
N GLN A 122 -70.72 -88.39 -39.35
CA GLN A 122 -69.29 -88.47 -39.02
C GLN A 122 -68.69 -87.08 -38.78
N THR A 123 -69.09 -86.09 -39.58
CA THR A 123 -68.66 -84.69 -39.40
C THR A 123 -69.15 -84.13 -38.07
N VAL A 124 -70.44 -84.32 -37.76
CA VAL A 124 -71.03 -83.88 -36.48
C VAL A 124 -70.36 -84.57 -35.29
N LEU A 125 -70.02 -85.85 -35.40
CA LEU A 125 -69.30 -86.57 -34.34
C LEU A 125 -67.89 -86.00 -34.11
N ALA A 126 -67.18 -85.64 -35.18
CA ALA A 126 -65.88 -84.99 -35.07
C ALA A 126 -65.98 -83.61 -34.40
N GLU A 127 -66.97 -82.79 -34.77
CA GLU A 127 -67.23 -81.50 -34.15
C GLU A 127 -67.61 -81.64 -32.67
N ILE A 128 -68.45 -82.62 -32.32
CA ILE A 128 -68.80 -82.93 -30.92
C ILE A 128 -67.55 -83.32 -30.12
N SER A 129 -66.64 -84.10 -30.71
CA SER A 129 -65.38 -84.47 -30.07
C SER A 129 -64.49 -83.25 -29.81
N ASN A 130 -64.39 -82.33 -30.77
CA ASN A 130 -63.64 -81.09 -30.62
C ASN A 130 -64.27 -80.19 -29.56
N LEU A 131 -65.59 -80.01 -29.59
CA LEU A 131 -66.34 -79.26 -28.58
C LEU A 131 -66.13 -79.83 -27.17
N LYS A 132 -66.14 -81.16 -27.02
CA LYS A 132 -65.84 -81.82 -25.75
C LYS A 132 -64.44 -81.45 -25.23
N THR A 133 -63.45 -81.38 -26.13
CA THR A 133 -62.09 -80.98 -25.79
C THR A 133 -62.04 -79.52 -25.32
N THR A 134 -62.64 -78.60 -26.07
CA THR A 134 -62.71 -77.18 -25.69
C THR A 134 -63.45 -76.96 -24.36
N VAL A 135 -64.52 -77.72 -24.09
CA VAL A 135 -65.23 -77.65 -22.81
C VAL A 135 -64.35 -78.07 -21.64
N VAL A 136 -63.51 -79.11 -21.82
CA VAL A 136 -62.55 -79.54 -20.80
C VAL A 136 -61.49 -78.45 -20.56
N GLU A 137 -60.96 -77.84 -21.62
CA GLU A 137 -60.00 -76.74 -21.52
C GLU A 137 -60.61 -75.52 -20.80
N ILE A 138 -61.85 -75.12 -21.15
CA ILE A 138 -62.56 -74.03 -20.47
C ILE A 138 -62.79 -74.36 -18.99
N ALA A 139 -63.16 -75.60 -18.66
CA ALA A 139 -63.34 -76.03 -17.28
C ALA A 139 -62.03 -75.96 -16.48
N GLN A 140 -60.90 -76.31 -17.12
CA GLN A 140 -59.58 -76.20 -16.51
C GLN A 140 -59.18 -74.74 -16.29
N VAL A 141 -59.36 -73.87 -17.29
CA VAL A 141 -59.13 -72.42 -17.13
C VAL A 141 -60.00 -71.84 -16.02
N LYS A 142 -61.28 -72.20 -15.96
CA LYS A 142 -62.19 -71.78 -14.88
C LYS A 142 -61.72 -72.23 -13.50
N LYS A 143 -61.16 -73.43 -13.40
CA LYS A 143 -60.60 -73.99 -12.16
C LYS A 143 -59.32 -73.27 -11.74
N ASP A 144 -58.46 -72.89 -12.69
CA ASP A 144 -57.16 -72.28 -12.42
C ASP A 144 -57.23 -70.76 -12.20
N MET A 145 -58.23 -70.10 -12.78
CA MET A 145 -58.43 -68.64 -12.70
C MET A 145 -58.42 -68.08 -11.26
N PRO A 146 -59.07 -68.67 -10.25
CA PRO A 146 -58.96 -68.22 -8.87
C PRO A 146 -57.52 -68.20 -8.34
N THR A 147 -56.71 -69.21 -8.71
CA THR A 147 -55.29 -69.27 -8.27
C THR A 147 -54.45 -68.20 -8.95
N MET A 148 -54.71 -67.91 -10.23
CA MET A 148 -54.04 -66.83 -10.97
C MET A 148 -54.39 -65.46 -10.38
N ILE A 149 -55.66 -65.24 -10.02
CA ILE A 149 -56.12 -64.01 -9.35
C ILE A 149 -55.42 -63.85 -8.01
N ALA A 150 -55.43 -64.88 -7.16
CA ALA A 150 -54.77 -64.83 -5.86
C ALA A 150 -53.25 -64.59 -5.98
N ALA A 151 -52.59 -65.16 -6.99
CA ALA A 151 -51.18 -64.90 -7.25
C ALA A 151 -50.90 -63.44 -7.63
N SER A 152 -51.77 -62.85 -8.46
CA SER A 152 -51.70 -61.43 -8.86
C SER A 152 -51.93 -60.51 -7.66
N GLU A 153 -52.94 -60.79 -6.84
CA GLU A 153 -53.24 -60.05 -5.61
C GLU A 153 -52.07 -60.08 -4.63
N ASN A 154 -51.47 -61.25 -4.40
CA ASN A 154 -50.30 -61.37 -3.54
C ASN A 154 -49.09 -60.60 -4.07
N LYS A 155 -48.87 -60.61 -5.39
CA LYS A 155 -47.79 -59.84 -6.02
C LYS A 155 -48.02 -58.34 -5.87
N MET A 156 -49.25 -57.86 -6.10
CA MET A 156 -49.62 -56.45 -5.87
C MET A 156 -49.46 -56.05 -4.40
N MET A 157 -49.89 -56.90 -3.46
CA MET A 157 -49.75 -56.65 -2.02
C MET A 157 -48.28 -56.57 -1.61
N THR A 158 -47.43 -57.45 -2.16
CA THR A 158 -45.98 -57.41 -1.92
C THR A 158 -45.36 -56.12 -2.45
N MET A 159 -45.72 -55.71 -3.68
CA MET A 159 -45.25 -54.45 -4.26
C MET A 159 -45.72 -53.24 -3.44
N TYR A 160 -46.97 -53.25 -2.97
CA TYR A 160 -47.53 -52.19 -2.12
C TYR A 160 -46.76 -52.09 -0.79
N ASN A 161 -46.55 -53.21 -0.11
CA ASN A 161 -45.82 -53.23 1.17
C ASN A 161 -44.37 -52.75 1.01
N GLN A 162 -43.69 -53.15 -0.07
CA GLN A 162 -42.34 -52.65 -0.39
C GLN A 162 -42.32 -51.16 -0.68
N LEU A 163 -43.31 -50.65 -1.43
CA LEU A 163 -43.42 -49.23 -1.73
C LEU A 163 -43.70 -48.42 -0.46
N SER A 164 -44.63 -48.87 0.38
CA SER A 164 -44.94 -48.26 1.66
C SER A 164 -43.72 -48.20 2.58
N ALA A 165 -42.95 -49.29 2.69
CA ALA A 165 -41.72 -49.30 3.47
C ALA A 165 -40.67 -48.30 2.95
N LYS A 166 -40.53 -48.19 1.62
CA LYS A 166 -39.64 -47.17 1.01
C LYS A 166 -40.11 -45.75 1.31
N VAL A 167 -41.41 -45.48 1.22
CA VAL A 167 -41.99 -44.17 1.54
C VAL A 167 -41.68 -43.80 2.99
N SER A 168 -41.93 -44.69 3.95
CA SER A 168 -41.63 -44.43 5.36
C SER A 168 -40.13 -44.21 5.62
N SER A 169 -39.24 -44.90 4.90
CA SER A 169 -37.80 -44.67 4.99
C SER A 169 -37.40 -43.28 4.47
N VAL A 170 -38.03 -42.82 3.38
CA VAL A 170 -37.80 -41.49 2.81
C VAL A 170 -38.32 -40.41 3.75
N GLU A 171 -39.53 -40.56 4.29
CA GLU A 171 -40.10 -39.65 5.28
C GLU A 171 -39.22 -39.50 6.52
N LYS A 172 -38.69 -40.62 7.03
CA LYS A 172 -37.74 -40.60 8.13
C LYS A 172 -36.46 -39.84 7.77
N THR A 173 -35.89 -40.10 6.59
CA THR A 173 -34.68 -39.41 6.12
C THR A 173 -34.91 -37.90 6.01
N ILE A 174 -36.06 -37.48 5.50
CA ILE A 174 -36.45 -36.06 5.42
C ILE A 174 -36.53 -35.45 6.82
N SER A 175 -37.17 -36.14 7.76
CA SER A 175 -37.28 -35.66 9.15
C SER A 175 -35.92 -35.54 9.82
N ASP A 176 -35.04 -36.53 9.65
CA ASP A 176 -33.68 -36.53 10.19
C ASP A 176 -32.86 -35.37 9.61
N LEU A 177 -32.96 -35.12 8.29
CA LEU A 177 -32.31 -33.98 7.63
C LEU A 177 -32.85 -32.63 8.13
N GLN A 178 -34.17 -32.49 8.27
CA GLN A 178 -34.78 -31.28 8.83
C GLN A 178 -34.28 -31.01 10.26
N SER A 179 -34.14 -32.07 11.07
CA SER A 179 -33.59 -31.99 12.42
C SER A 179 -32.11 -31.58 12.42
N GLN A 180 -31.27 -32.20 11.59
CA GLN A 180 -29.84 -31.84 11.47
C GLN A 180 -29.65 -30.38 11.04
N ILE A 181 -30.40 -29.93 10.04
CA ILE A 181 -30.35 -28.54 9.57
C ILE A 181 -30.74 -27.58 10.70
N SER A 182 -31.86 -27.85 11.38
CA SER A 182 -32.42 -26.93 12.38
C SER A 182 -31.60 -26.89 13.67
N SER A 183 -31.18 -28.05 14.17
CA SER A 183 -30.55 -28.18 15.49
C SER A 183 -29.03 -28.06 15.47
N GLN A 184 -28.36 -28.50 14.41
CA GLN A 184 -26.90 -28.45 14.33
C GLN A 184 -26.44 -27.29 13.47
N VAL A 185 -26.80 -27.27 12.18
CA VAL A 185 -26.23 -26.30 11.22
C VAL A 185 -26.59 -24.87 11.61
N MET A 186 -27.88 -24.59 11.83
CA MET A 186 -28.32 -23.24 12.17
C MET A 186 -27.84 -22.76 13.54
N ALA A 187 -27.76 -23.67 14.53
CA ALA A 187 -27.24 -23.34 15.85
C ALA A 187 -25.74 -23.01 15.80
N GLN A 188 -24.94 -23.87 15.16
CA GLN A 188 -23.50 -23.65 14.97
C GLN A 188 -23.22 -22.36 14.20
N LEU A 189 -23.99 -22.07 13.16
CA LEU A 189 -23.86 -20.85 12.39
C LEU A 189 -24.17 -19.62 13.26
N LYS A 190 -25.24 -19.68 14.07
CA LYS A 190 -25.61 -18.62 15.02
C LYS A 190 -24.51 -18.37 16.06
N ASP A 191 -23.94 -19.42 16.64
CA ASP A 191 -22.87 -19.30 17.63
C ASP A 191 -21.58 -18.74 17.01
N SER A 192 -21.26 -19.15 15.78
CA SER A 192 -20.14 -18.60 15.01
C SER A 192 -20.32 -17.11 14.73
N ILE A 193 -21.52 -16.69 14.30
CA ILE A 193 -21.87 -15.27 14.08
C ILE A 193 -21.73 -14.47 15.37
N ASN A 194 -22.25 -14.99 16.49
CA ASN A 194 -22.15 -14.31 17.78
C ASN A 194 -20.68 -14.13 18.23
N SER A 195 -19.86 -15.16 18.02
CA SER A 195 -18.42 -15.11 18.33
C SER A 195 -17.68 -14.10 17.45
N ILE A 196 -18.00 -14.05 16.15
CA ILE A 196 -17.46 -13.05 15.22
C ILE A 196 -17.85 -11.64 15.67
N ASN A 197 -19.12 -11.41 16.01
CA ASN A 197 -19.58 -10.09 16.47
C ASN A 197 -18.87 -9.64 17.76
N ALA A 198 -18.65 -10.54 18.71
CA ALA A 198 -17.88 -10.25 19.92
C ALA A 198 -16.42 -9.88 19.61
N ASN A 199 -15.78 -10.59 18.66
CA ASN A 199 -14.43 -10.29 18.21
C ASN A 199 -14.36 -8.92 17.52
N VAL A 200 -15.34 -8.57 16.67
CA VAL A 200 -15.42 -7.27 16.01
C VAL A 200 -15.51 -6.15 17.06
N ALA A 201 -16.41 -6.26 18.03
CA ALA A 201 -16.54 -5.27 19.10
C ALA A 201 -15.24 -5.10 19.92
N SER A 202 -14.51 -6.21 20.18
CA SER A 202 -13.21 -6.15 20.85
C SER A 202 -12.15 -5.42 20.01
N ILE A 203 -12.13 -5.67 18.70
CA ILE A 203 -11.23 -4.99 17.76
C ILE A 203 -11.55 -3.49 17.71
N GLU A 204 -12.82 -3.11 17.59
CA GLU A 204 -13.25 -1.70 17.61
C GLU A 204 -12.77 -0.99 18.90
N GLY A 205 -12.91 -1.64 20.05
CA GLY A 205 -12.39 -1.10 21.32
C GLY A 205 -10.87 -0.89 21.31
N LYS A 206 -10.11 -1.84 20.77
CA LYS A 206 -8.64 -1.71 20.62
C LYS A 206 -8.26 -0.59 19.65
N VAL A 207 -8.97 -0.44 18.53
CA VAL A 207 -8.76 0.62 17.55
C VAL A 207 -9.01 1.99 18.18
N ASN A 208 -10.09 2.15 18.94
CA ASN A 208 -10.38 3.40 19.64
C ASN A 208 -9.30 3.76 20.67
N SER A 209 -8.79 2.77 21.42
CA SER A 209 -7.69 2.99 22.36
C SER A 209 -6.39 3.39 21.64
N LEU A 210 -6.08 2.78 20.50
CA LEU A 210 -4.92 3.15 19.68
C LEU A 210 -5.08 4.57 19.11
N SER A 211 -6.26 4.95 18.63
CA SER A 211 -6.54 6.31 18.16
C SER A 211 -6.23 7.33 19.26
N GLY A 212 -6.74 7.12 20.47
CA GLY A 212 -6.46 8.02 21.60
C GLY A 212 -4.97 8.09 21.97
N LYS A 213 -4.21 6.99 21.85
CA LYS A 213 -2.76 7.02 22.06
C LYS A 213 -2.03 7.81 20.96
N VAL A 214 -2.46 7.71 19.71
CA VAL A 214 -1.88 8.48 18.59
C VAL A 214 -2.13 9.97 18.78
N GLU A 215 -3.33 10.36 19.20
CA GLU A 215 -3.67 11.76 19.53
C GLU A 215 -2.82 12.32 20.68
N ALA A 216 -2.58 11.51 21.72
CA ALA A 216 -1.70 11.88 22.83
C ALA A 216 -0.25 12.06 22.38
N LEU A 217 0.25 11.18 21.50
CA LEU A 217 1.59 11.31 20.92
C LEU A 217 1.72 12.56 20.04
N ALA A 218 0.69 12.89 19.26
CA ALA A 218 0.67 14.12 18.45
C ALA A 218 0.77 15.36 19.34
N SER A 219 0.00 15.41 20.43
CA SER A 219 0.08 16.48 21.43
C SER A 219 1.48 16.60 22.06
N SER A 220 2.11 15.46 22.35
CA SER A 220 3.48 15.44 22.89
C SER A 220 4.52 15.94 21.89
N ASP A 221 4.37 15.61 20.60
CA ASP A 221 5.25 16.08 19.53
C ASP A 221 5.15 17.61 19.36
N ASP A 222 3.94 18.16 19.44
CA ASP A 222 3.73 19.62 19.42
C ASP A 222 4.40 20.32 20.59
N SER A 223 4.32 19.76 21.81
CA SER A 223 5.03 20.29 22.98
C SER A 223 6.55 20.26 22.79
N ILE A 224 7.09 19.16 22.28
CA ILE A 224 8.54 19.03 22.03
C ILE A 224 9.01 20.03 20.98
N LYS A 225 8.22 20.28 19.92
CA LYS A 225 8.53 21.31 18.91
C LYS A 225 8.55 22.72 19.53
N ALA A 226 7.61 23.01 20.42
CA ALA A 226 7.58 24.28 21.14
C ALA A 226 8.82 24.45 22.03
N ASP A 227 9.20 23.41 22.78
CA ASP A 227 10.39 23.40 23.63
C ASP A 227 11.68 23.56 22.81
N LEU A 228 11.78 22.87 21.66
CA LEU A 228 12.92 23.00 20.75
C LEU A 228 13.05 24.41 20.18
N THR A 229 11.93 25.04 19.83
CA THR A 229 11.89 26.43 19.37
C THR A 229 12.37 27.38 20.46
N SER A 230 11.96 27.14 21.71
CA SER A 230 12.42 27.91 22.88
C SER A 230 13.91 27.72 23.14
N LEU A 231 14.40 26.48 23.05
CA LEU A 231 15.82 26.15 23.21
C LEU A 231 16.67 26.82 22.13
N SER A 232 16.23 26.81 20.86
CA SER A 232 16.91 27.52 19.76
C SER A 232 17.11 29.00 20.09
N LYS A 233 16.04 29.69 20.52
CA LYS A 233 16.13 31.11 20.91
C LYS A 233 17.11 31.36 22.06
N ARG A 234 17.17 30.44 23.03
CA ARG A 234 18.12 30.53 24.16
C ARG A 234 19.56 30.32 23.69
N VAL A 235 19.79 29.43 22.73
CA VAL A 235 21.09 29.21 22.10
C VAL A 235 21.52 30.47 21.33
N ASP A 236 20.65 31.04 20.50
CA ASP A 236 20.93 32.29 19.77
C ASP A 236 21.30 33.43 20.74
N ALA A 237 20.59 33.56 21.86
CA ALA A 237 20.89 34.54 22.90
C ALA A 237 22.26 34.27 23.58
N ALA A 238 22.59 33.02 23.84
CA ALA A 238 23.88 32.63 24.40
C ALA A 238 25.04 32.94 23.43
N GLU A 239 24.85 32.68 22.13
CA GLU A 239 25.82 33.01 21.08
C GLU A 239 26.07 34.51 21.02
N ASN A 240 25.01 35.34 21.07
CA ASN A 240 25.15 36.80 21.15
C ASN A 240 25.94 37.24 22.39
N ASN A 241 25.67 36.65 23.56
CA ASN A 241 26.42 36.95 24.77
C ASN A 241 27.92 36.59 24.65
N LEU A 242 28.25 35.47 23.99
CA LEU A 242 29.64 35.10 23.72
C LEU A 242 30.34 36.12 22.81
N GLN A 243 29.66 36.67 21.81
CA GLN A 243 30.21 37.74 20.96
C GLN A 243 30.48 39.01 21.76
N ILE A 244 29.59 39.38 22.69
CA ILE A 244 29.80 40.51 23.60
C ILE A 244 31.04 40.29 24.47
N LEU A 245 31.21 39.09 25.04
CA LEU A 245 32.39 38.76 25.85
C LEU A 245 33.70 38.82 25.03
N SER A 246 33.68 38.41 23.77
CA SER A 246 34.83 38.54 22.85
C SER A 246 35.21 40.01 22.64
N THR A 247 34.21 40.88 22.46
CA THR A 247 34.42 42.32 22.33
C THR A 247 34.99 42.92 23.62
N LEU A 248 34.45 42.54 24.78
CA LEU A 248 34.93 42.99 26.08
C LEU A 248 36.39 42.57 26.32
N ARG A 249 36.75 41.33 25.96
CA ARG A 249 38.13 40.84 26.01
C ARG A 249 39.06 41.71 25.18
N LYS A 250 38.66 42.08 23.96
CA LYS A 250 39.45 42.97 23.09
C LYS A 250 39.66 44.34 23.75
N SER A 251 38.60 44.93 24.32
CA SER A 251 38.71 46.21 25.04
C SER A 251 39.66 46.13 26.23
N PHE A 252 39.71 45.00 26.94
CA PHE A 252 40.66 44.79 28.04
C PHE A 252 42.10 44.75 27.53
N THR A 253 42.38 44.00 26.45
CA THR A 253 43.71 43.98 25.83
C THR A 253 44.14 45.37 25.34
N ASP A 254 43.22 46.17 24.79
CA ASP A 254 43.47 47.56 24.40
C ASP A 254 43.82 48.44 25.62
N LEU A 255 43.12 48.23 26.73
CA LEU A 255 43.38 48.93 27.99
C LEU A 255 44.75 48.56 28.57
N GLU A 256 45.11 47.27 28.57
CA GLU A 256 46.44 46.79 28.98
C GLU A 256 47.54 47.49 28.16
N ALA A 257 47.38 47.57 26.84
CA ALA A 257 48.33 48.26 25.96
C ALA A 257 48.44 49.77 26.27
N ARG A 258 47.29 50.43 26.55
CA ARG A 258 47.26 51.85 26.95
C ARG A 258 47.95 52.08 28.29
N VAL A 259 47.75 51.19 29.27
CA VAL A 259 48.41 51.27 30.57
C VAL A 259 49.93 51.13 30.41
N ALA A 260 50.40 50.13 29.66
CA ALA A 260 51.84 49.95 29.40
C ALA A 260 52.48 51.18 28.72
N SER A 261 51.76 51.81 27.79
CA SER A 261 52.20 53.06 27.15
C SER A 261 52.28 54.23 28.13
N LEU A 262 51.29 54.38 29.01
CA LEU A 262 51.31 55.39 30.07
C LEU A 262 52.45 55.18 31.06
N GLU A 263 52.71 53.93 31.47
CA GLU A 263 53.85 53.58 32.33
C GLU A 263 55.19 53.97 31.69
N THR A 264 55.36 53.68 30.41
CA THR A 264 56.57 54.05 29.64
C THR A 264 56.73 55.56 29.52
N LYS A 265 55.64 56.29 29.24
CA LYS A 265 55.64 57.75 29.14
C LYS A 265 55.98 58.38 30.49
N LEU A 266 55.35 57.92 31.56
CA LEU A 266 55.62 58.40 32.91
C LEU A 266 57.08 58.18 33.31
N ALA A 267 57.64 57.00 33.02
CA ALA A 267 59.06 56.72 33.26
C ALA A 267 59.99 57.69 32.51
N THR A 268 59.66 57.98 31.24
CA THR A 268 60.41 58.92 30.39
C THR A 268 60.32 60.36 30.90
N ASP A 269 59.13 60.82 31.26
CA ASP A 269 58.89 62.15 31.80
C ASP A 269 59.62 62.34 33.13
N VAL A 270 59.59 61.34 34.02
CA VAL A 270 60.33 61.35 35.30
C VAL A 270 61.84 61.42 35.08
N ASP A 271 62.41 60.63 34.16
CA ASP A 271 63.84 60.70 33.84
C ASP A 271 64.25 62.07 33.27
N SER A 272 63.41 62.62 32.38
CA SER A 272 63.61 63.94 31.78
C SER A 272 63.58 65.05 32.84
N LEU A 273 62.61 65.02 33.75
CA LEU A 273 62.52 65.95 34.87
C LEU A 273 63.72 65.82 35.80
N LYS A 274 64.15 64.59 36.13
CA LYS A 274 65.33 64.34 36.96
C LYS A 274 66.59 64.95 36.34
N LYS A 275 66.78 64.78 35.02
CA LYS A 275 67.89 65.39 34.27
C LYS A 275 67.81 66.92 34.27
N ALA A 276 66.64 67.49 34.05
CA ALA A 276 66.43 68.94 34.07
C ALA A 276 66.73 69.54 35.46
N ILE A 277 66.24 68.90 36.53
CA ILE A 277 66.52 69.29 37.92
C ILE A 277 68.02 69.22 38.20
N SER A 278 68.68 68.11 37.85
CA SER A 278 70.14 67.96 38.04
C SER A 278 70.94 69.02 37.28
N THR A 279 70.53 69.33 36.04
CA THR A 279 71.16 70.39 35.23
C THR A 279 70.99 71.75 35.90
N THR A 280 69.78 72.07 36.35
CA THR A 280 69.47 73.33 37.02
C THR A 280 70.22 73.45 38.35
N ALA A 281 70.30 72.37 39.12
CA ALA A 281 71.06 72.33 40.37
C ALA A 281 72.54 72.63 40.11
N ASN A 282 73.16 71.98 39.11
CA ASN A 282 74.54 72.24 38.73
C ASN A 282 74.77 73.69 38.27
N GLN A 283 73.81 74.28 37.53
CA GLN A 283 73.87 75.68 37.13
C GLN A 283 73.76 76.63 38.32
N LEU A 284 72.88 76.34 39.28
CA LEU A 284 72.76 77.12 40.52
C LEU A 284 74.05 77.03 41.35
N ASP A 285 74.65 75.85 41.46
CA ASP A 285 75.91 75.63 42.18
C ASP A 285 77.05 76.44 41.55
N ALA A 286 77.15 76.44 40.21
CA ALA A 286 78.13 77.25 39.48
C ALA A 286 77.91 78.76 39.69
N ARG A 287 76.64 79.23 39.67
CA ARG A 287 76.30 80.62 39.96
C ARG A 287 76.62 81.00 41.40
N LEU A 288 76.37 80.10 42.36
CA LEU A 288 76.69 80.30 43.77
C LEU A 288 78.20 80.45 43.95
N SER A 289 79.00 79.55 43.38
CA SER A 289 80.46 79.63 43.41
C SER A 289 80.99 80.94 42.79
N LEU A 290 80.39 81.41 41.69
CA LEU A 290 80.72 82.71 41.10
C LEU A 290 80.42 83.86 42.07
N VAL A 291 79.24 83.86 42.70
CA VAL A 291 78.84 84.89 43.68
C VAL A 291 79.74 84.86 44.92
N GLU A 292 80.09 83.68 45.42
CA GLU A 292 81.05 83.51 46.51
C GLU A 292 82.43 84.09 46.14
N GLY A 293 82.90 83.84 44.92
CA GLY A 293 84.13 84.44 44.40
C GLY A 293 84.05 85.96 44.27
N GLN A 294 82.92 86.49 43.76
CA GLN A 294 82.66 87.94 43.70
C GLN A 294 82.64 88.56 45.11
N LEU A 295 82.00 87.89 46.08
CA LEU A 295 81.94 88.34 47.47
C LEU A 295 83.33 88.36 48.11
N ALA A 296 84.16 87.32 47.88
CA ALA A 296 85.53 87.28 48.37
C ALA A 296 86.39 88.43 47.81
N SER A 297 86.23 88.75 46.51
CA SER A 297 86.86 89.93 45.90
C SER A 297 86.39 91.22 46.56
N LEU A 298 85.08 91.38 46.75
CA LEU A 298 84.51 92.58 47.39
C LEU A 298 84.98 92.74 48.83
N VAL A 299 85.09 91.65 49.60
CA VAL A 299 85.67 91.66 50.96
C VAL A 299 87.11 92.16 50.92
N THR A 300 87.90 91.71 49.94
CA THR A 300 89.28 92.17 49.73
C THR A 300 89.32 93.66 49.40
N ASP A 301 88.45 94.12 48.49
CA ASP A 301 88.34 95.53 48.12
C ASP A 301 87.91 96.41 49.30
N VAL A 302 86.99 95.94 50.15
CA VAL A 302 86.55 96.65 51.36
C VAL A 302 87.69 96.76 52.38
N GLU A 303 88.45 95.69 52.62
CA GLU A 303 89.62 95.75 53.50
C GLU A 303 90.69 96.70 52.95
N LYS A 304 90.90 96.71 51.62
CA LYS A 304 91.77 97.70 50.98
C LYS A 304 91.24 99.12 51.16
N LEU A 305 89.96 99.37 50.92
CA LEU A 305 89.34 100.69 51.13
C LEU A 305 89.45 101.13 52.60
N LYS A 306 89.28 100.22 53.56
CA LYS A 306 89.45 100.50 54.99
C LYS A 306 90.89 100.91 55.31
N LYS A 307 91.87 100.25 54.68
CA LYS A 307 93.28 100.65 54.74
C LYS A 307 93.47 102.03 54.11
N ASP A 308 92.96 102.26 52.89
CA ASP A 308 93.08 103.54 52.19
C ASP A 308 92.44 104.69 52.99
N VAL A 309 91.29 104.46 53.65
CA VAL A 309 90.63 105.42 54.56
C VAL A 309 91.47 105.66 55.82
N ALA A 310 92.08 104.63 56.40
CA ALA A 310 92.97 104.78 57.54
C ALA A 310 94.21 105.61 57.17
N ASP A 311 94.81 105.31 56.02
CA ASP A 311 95.96 106.04 55.45
C ASP A 311 95.56 107.50 55.15
N ALA A 312 94.38 107.75 54.60
CA ALA A 312 93.83 109.10 54.37
C ALA A 312 93.53 109.87 55.66
N SER A 313 92.97 109.20 56.69
CA SER A 313 92.76 109.79 58.02
C SER A 313 94.10 110.19 58.66
N GLN A 314 95.13 109.36 58.49
CA GLN A 314 96.47 109.69 58.96
C GLN A 314 97.08 110.87 58.18
N ALA A 315 96.84 110.95 56.87
CA ALA A 315 97.22 112.12 56.06
C ALA A 315 96.47 113.39 56.52
N ALA A 316 95.18 113.31 56.80
CA ALA A 316 94.39 114.42 57.34
C ALA A 316 94.91 114.89 58.71
N LYS A 317 95.32 113.98 59.59
CA LYS A 317 96.02 114.35 60.85
C LYS A 317 97.31 115.11 60.58
N LYS A 318 98.12 114.68 59.61
CA LYS A 318 99.33 115.42 59.21
C LYS A 318 98.99 116.81 58.67
N VAL A 319 97.94 116.96 57.87
CA VAL A 319 97.46 118.27 57.39
C VAL A 319 97.01 119.15 58.56
N SER A 320 96.25 118.63 59.52
CA SER A 320 95.83 119.39 60.71
C SER A 320 97.04 119.84 61.56
N VAL A 321 98.07 119.01 61.70
CA VAL A 321 99.35 119.41 62.33
C VAL A 321 100.03 120.51 61.53
N LEU A 322 100.05 120.40 60.20
CA LEU A 322 100.58 121.46 59.32
C LEU A 322 99.78 122.76 59.43
N GLU A 323 98.46 122.70 59.52
CA GLU A 323 97.59 123.87 59.76
C GLU A 323 97.89 124.52 61.12
N GLY A 324 98.10 123.72 62.18
CA GLY A 324 98.55 124.22 63.48
C GLY A 324 99.94 124.88 63.43
N ASN A 325 100.87 124.29 62.68
CA ASN A 325 102.19 124.89 62.42
C ASN A 325 102.05 126.21 61.65
N VAL A 326 101.20 126.27 60.63
CA VAL A 326 100.90 127.50 59.86
C VAL A 326 100.26 128.55 60.77
N GLY A 327 99.34 128.17 61.66
CA GLY A 327 98.75 129.07 62.65
C GLY A 327 99.81 129.62 63.62
N THR A 328 100.76 128.80 64.04
CA THR A 328 101.91 129.22 64.86
C THR A 328 102.79 130.21 64.11
N VAL A 329 103.12 129.92 62.84
CA VAL A 329 103.88 130.83 61.96
C VAL A 329 103.11 132.13 61.70
N ALA A 330 101.80 132.08 61.48
CA ALA A 330 100.96 133.26 61.34
C ALA A 330 101.00 134.12 62.62
N GLY A 331 100.96 133.50 63.80
CA GLY A 331 101.16 134.18 65.09
C GLY A 331 102.56 134.81 65.21
N GLN A 332 103.60 134.10 64.77
CA GLN A 332 104.97 134.64 64.69
C GLN A 332 105.05 135.84 63.74
N VAL A 333 104.38 135.78 62.58
CA VAL A 333 104.31 136.88 61.60
C VAL A 333 103.57 138.09 62.19
N VAL A 334 102.45 137.90 62.90
CA VAL A 334 101.74 139.00 63.58
C VAL A 334 102.63 139.65 64.63
N SER A 335 103.36 138.87 65.43
CA SER A 335 104.31 139.39 66.42
C SER A 335 105.48 140.15 65.77
N LEU A 336 106.01 139.63 64.66
CA LEU A 336 106.99 140.32 63.82
C LEU A 336 106.42 141.62 63.25
N ASN A 337 105.17 141.64 62.79
CA ASN A 337 104.53 142.83 62.25
C ASN A 337 104.30 143.90 63.33
N GLN A 338 103.93 143.50 64.55
CA GLN A 338 103.90 144.41 65.70
C GLN A 338 105.29 144.97 66.03
N LYS A 339 106.34 144.14 65.99
CA LYS A 339 107.74 144.61 66.16
C LYS A 339 108.18 145.55 65.04
N VAL A 340 107.81 145.28 63.79
CA VAL A 340 108.09 146.14 62.63
C VAL A 340 107.36 147.47 62.77
N SER A 341 106.08 147.47 63.12
CA SER A 341 105.31 148.70 63.36
C SER A 341 105.87 149.51 64.54
N GLN A 342 106.35 148.85 65.60
CA GLN A 342 107.07 149.51 66.69
C GLN A 342 108.38 150.14 66.22
N ASN A 343 109.13 149.46 65.34
CA ASN A 343 110.35 150.00 64.74
C ASN A 343 110.06 151.15 63.77
N GLU A 344 108.97 151.12 63.03
CA GLU A 344 108.53 152.24 62.18
C GLU A 344 108.19 153.48 63.02
N GLN A 345 107.55 153.31 64.18
CA GLN A 345 107.34 154.41 65.14
C GLN A 345 108.67 154.93 65.72
N ASN A 346 109.62 154.04 66.01
CA ASN A 346 110.96 154.43 66.46
C ASN A 346 111.72 155.22 65.36
N ILE A 347 111.61 154.80 64.09
CA ILE A 347 112.19 155.50 62.93
C ILE A 347 111.54 156.87 62.73
N ALA A 348 110.21 156.98 62.84
CA ALA A 348 109.51 158.24 62.76
C ALA A 348 109.93 159.22 63.87
N SER A 349 110.19 158.70 65.07
CA SER A 349 110.71 159.47 66.22
C SER A 349 112.16 159.92 65.98
N LEU A 350 113.02 159.03 65.48
CA LEU A 350 114.42 159.32 65.12
C LEU A 350 114.52 160.35 63.99
N LYS A 351 113.64 160.28 62.98
CA LYS A 351 113.58 161.24 61.87
C LYS A 351 113.24 162.66 62.36
N LYS A 352 112.33 162.78 63.33
CA LYS A 352 111.96 164.06 63.95
C LYS A 352 113.10 164.67 64.81
N THR A 353 113.96 163.83 65.39
CA THR A 353 115.16 164.24 66.13
C THR A 353 116.35 164.59 65.21
N VAL A 354 116.44 163.98 64.02
CA VAL A 354 117.49 164.27 63.02
C VAL A 354 117.25 165.60 62.30
N ASP A 355 116.01 165.95 61.97
CA ASP A 355 115.69 167.18 61.23
C ASP A 355 115.73 168.47 62.08
N SER A 356 115.99 168.38 63.40
CA SER A 356 115.90 169.51 64.34
C SER A 356 117.22 169.93 65.02
N LYS A 357 118.40 169.56 64.49
CA LYS A 357 119.72 170.04 65.00
C LYS A 357 120.70 170.58 63.93
N PRO A 358 121.52 171.61 64.25
CA PRO A 358 122.47 172.25 63.33
C PRO A 358 123.87 171.61 63.42
N TRP A 359 124.13 170.66 62.52
CA TRP A 359 125.40 169.96 62.27
C TRP A 359 125.44 169.82 60.73
N GLN A 360 126.39 170.26 59.92
CA GLN A 360 127.81 170.52 60.05
C GLN A 360 128.15 171.20 58.70
N GLY A 361 128.55 172.48 58.58
CA GLY A 361 129.03 173.39 59.60
C GLY A 361 130.44 173.01 60.05
N ASP A 362 130.56 171.90 60.78
CA ASP A 362 131.78 171.55 61.52
C ASP A 362 132.66 170.48 60.83
N ILE A 363 132.52 170.28 59.52
CA ILE A 363 133.43 169.43 58.72
C ILE A 363 134.56 170.26 58.06
N GLU A 364 134.66 171.55 58.36
CA GLU A 364 135.72 172.44 57.86
C GLU A 364 136.90 172.69 58.84
N ALA A 365 136.98 172.03 60.01
CA ALA A 365 137.92 172.50 61.05
C ALA A 365 138.62 171.45 61.95
N SER A 366 139.06 170.29 61.43
CA SER A 366 140.19 169.51 61.99
C SER A 366 140.50 168.31 61.07
N THR A 367 141.66 168.20 60.43
CA THR A 367 142.86 167.69 61.12
C THR A 367 144.13 168.03 60.33
N VAL A 368 144.66 169.23 60.60
CA VAL A 368 146.10 169.48 60.68
C VAL A 368 146.47 169.16 62.14
N GLN A 369 147.46 168.27 62.33
CA GLN A 369 148.14 167.91 63.60
C GLN A 369 147.65 166.70 64.42
N PHE A 370 148.12 165.52 64.02
CA PHE A 370 148.63 164.49 64.94
C PHE A 370 149.60 163.56 64.17
N SER A 371 150.70 164.04 63.59
CA SER A 371 151.92 164.66 64.18
C SER A 371 152.69 163.75 65.13
N LYS A 372 153.92 163.40 64.71
CA LYS A 372 155.12 163.11 65.50
C LYS A 372 154.99 162.22 66.75
N LYS A 373 155.56 161.01 66.55
CA LYS A 373 156.35 160.20 67.49
C LYS A 373 155.61 159.20 68.38
N TYR A 374 155.67 157.94 67.93
CA TYR A 374 155.71 156.75 68.79
C TYR A 374 156.72 155.71 68.26
N ASP A 375 157.99 156.07 68.05
CA ASP A 375 159.10 155.07 67.97
C ASP A 375 160.47 155.70 68.26
N GLU A 376 160.73 155.89 69.56
CA GLU A 376 162.05 155.69 70.18
C GLU A 376 161.88 155.47 71.70
N VAL A 377 161.06 154.47 72.09
CA VAL A 377 161.12 153.79 73.40
C VAL A 377 160.68 152.33 73.19
N TYR A 378 161.50 151.33 72.85
CA TYR A 378 162.95 151.15 72.66
C TYR A 378 163.90 151.95 73.56
N ASN A 379 163.51 152.07 74.84
CA ASN A 379 164.48 151.99 75.91
C ASN A 379 165.35 150.75 75.69
N MET A 380 166.63 150.98 75.40
CA MET A 380 167.73 150.39 76.13
C MET A 380 167.49 148.97 76.68
N ALA A 381 167.70 147.97 75.83
CA ALA A 381 168.73 146.99 76.15
C ALA A 381 169.93 147.44 75.30
N MET A 382 171.07 147.93 75.81
CA MET A 382 171.77 147.46 77.00
C MET A 382 173.20 148.02 76.89
N ILE A 383 173.56 149.16 77.50
CA ILE A 383 174.98 149.48 77.79
C ILE A 383 175.03 150.21 79.14
N GLY A 384 175.36 149.44 80.18
CA GLY A 384 175.32 149.86 81.58
C GLY A 384 175.50 148.67 82.55
N VAL A 385 176.64 147.94 82.57
CA VAL A 385 177.90 148.32 83.25
C VAL A 385 177.86 148.05 84.76
N ILE A 386 178.82 147.36 85.42
CA ILE A 386 180.07 146.68 85.04
C ILE A 386 180.54 145.87 86.28
N ALA A 387 181.00 144.64 86.02
CA ALA A 387 181.97 143.79 86.72
C ALA A 387 181.96 143.62 88.27
N GLY A 388 181.27 142.56 88.70
CA GLY A 388 181.93 141.44 89.40
C GLY A 388 181.94 141.47 90.92
N ALA A 389 181.33 140.45 91.54
CA ALA A 389 181.69 140.05 92.89
C ALA A 389 183.21 139.76 92.91
N ALA A 390 183.92 140.69 93.56
CA ALA A 390 184.91 140.48 94.61
C ALA A 390 185.43 139.06 94.75
N GLY A 391 186.74 138.93 94.57
CA GLY A 391 187.44 137.75 95.01
C GLY A 391 187.05 136.52 94.21
N ALA A 392 187.83 135.48 94.24
CA ALA A 392 189.02 135.26 95.00
C ALA A 392 189.50 133.96 94.39
N ILE A 393 190.74 133.80 93.99
CA ILE A 393 192.00 134.54 94.04
C ILE A 393 192.76 133.86 92.88
N VAL A 394 193.84 134.43 92.36
CA VAL A 394 194.60 133.93 91.18
C VAL A 394 194.02 134.42 89.85
N GLY A 395 194.91 135.00 89.02
CA GLY A 395 194.66 135.20 87.57
C GLY A 395 194.65 136.66 87.11
N LEU A 396 195.40 137.57 87.74
CA LEU A 396 196.74 137.98 87.26
C LEU A 396 196.76 138.65 85.86
N ILE A 397 197.07 139.96 85.87
CA ILE A 397 197.83 140.73 84.84
C ILE A 397 197.06 141.15 83.56
N GLY A 398 196.81 142.47 83.38
CA GLY A 398 196.70 143.08 82.04
C GLY A 398 195.85 144.36 81.83
N LEU A 399 196.42 145.55 82.15
CA LEU A 399 196.28 146.88 81.48
C LEU A 399 194.90 147.52 81.17
N LEU A 400 194.63 148.84 81.29
CA LEU A 400 195.36 150.03 81.79
C LEU A 400 194.42 151.26 81.69
N VAL A 401 194.56 152.17 82.68
CA VAL A 401 194.58 153.65 82.59
C VAL A 401 193.42 154.42 81.95
N GLY A 402 193.07 155.50 82.64
CA GLY A 402 192.82 156.75 81.93
C GLY A 402 192.12 157.80 82.77
N MET A 403 192.94 158.57 83.49
CA MET A 403 192.72 159.94 83.96
C MET A 403 191.25 160.36 84.01
N GLN A 404 190.70 160.27 85.21
CA GLN A 404 190.74 161.39 86.17
C GLN A 404 189.53 162.28 85.95
#